data_AF-A0A3B8TPX4-F1
#
_entry.id   AF-A0A3B8TPX4-F1
#
_cell.length_a   1.000
_cell.length_b   1.000
_cell.length_c   1.000
_cell.angle_alpha   90.00
_cell.angle_beta   90.00
_cell.angle_gamma   90.00
#
_symmetry.space_group_name_H-M   'P 1'
#
loop_
_entity.id
_entity.type
_entity.pdbx_description
1 polymer ?
#
loop_
_entity_poly.entity_id
_entity_poly.type
_entity_poly.pdbx_seq_one_letter_code
_entity_poly.pdbx_strand_id
1 'polypeptide(L)'
;MLGVWALRAWFQREVREDDTEIQDKSLRSWIKRSIGETPVILDPTLTERTSLAFQQYMYNAGFLDNSIEVKTDTMGKRAKVTYILKPNEPYYIGNVAINANNPLLDSIIRKHQKDSKVLPGARFSIDELDQERRRLSSIFRNEGFYAFSPDYIRFTLDSFSDVSSINLELQITNQVNGEGHAAWTVDSIEIYPD
;
A
#
# COMPACT_ATOMS: atom_id res chain seq x y z
N MET A 1 -56.85 11.48 -45.38
CA MET A 1 -57.20 10.07 -45.62
C MET A 1 -55.95 9.39 -46.17
N LEU A 2 -55.30 8.53 -45.38
CA LEU A 2 -55.32 7.06 -45.52
C LEU A 2 -54.62 6.61 -46.84
N GLY A 3 -53.57 5.79 -46.84
CA GLY A 3 -53.12 4.89 -45.79
C GLY A 3 -51.75 4.24 -46.07
N VAL A 4 -51.41 3.40 -45.09
CA VAL A 4 -50.24 2.52 -44.94
C VAL A 4 -50.36 1.29 -45.87
N TRP A 5 -49.29 0.48 -45.89
CA TRP A 5 -49.17 -0.97 -46.21
C TRP A 5 -48.52 -1.28 -47.58
N ALA A 6 -47.59 -2.23 -47.75
CA ALA A 6 -46.89 -3.16 -46.86
C ALA A 6 -45.60 -3.69 -47.54
N LEU A 7 -44.63 -4.11 -46.72
CA LEU A 7 -43.48 -4.93 -47.10
C LEU A 7 -43.90 -6.34 -47.53
N ARG A 8 -43.22 -6.88 -48.55
CA ARG A 8 -42.81 -8.29 -48.62
C ARG A 8 -41.82 -8.54 -49.77
N ALA A 9 -40.57 -8.79 -49.43
CA ALA A 9 -39.64 -9.48 -50.32
C ALA A 9 -38.84 -10.48 -49.47
N TRP A 10 -39.10 -11.76 -49.71
CA TRP A 10 -38.27 -12.85 -49.24
C TRP A 10 -36.95 -12.81 -50.00
N PHE A 11 -35.83 -12.69 -49.30
CA PHE A 11 -34.51 -12.96 -49.86
C PHE A 11 -33.91 -14.14 -49.11
N GLN A 12 -33.98 -15.31 -49.72
CA GLN A 12 -33.21 -16.49 -49.33
C GLN A 12 -31.83 -16.34 -49.99
N ARG A 13 -30.77 -16.26 -49.19
CA ARG A 13 -29.38 -16.36 -49.68
C ARG A 13 -28.79 -17.63 -49.10
N GLU A 14 -28.53 -18.60 -49.96
CA GLU A 14 -27.72 -19.78 -49.66
C GLU A 14 -26.31 -19.29 -49.28
N VAL A 15 -25.91 -19.51 -48.02
CA VAL A 15 -24.55 -19.23 -47.57
C VAL A 15 -23.69 -20.42 -47.99
N ARG A 16 -22.85 -20.22 -49.01
CA ARG A 16 -21.76 -21.15 -49.33
C ARG A 16 -20.76 -21.17 -48.19
N GLU A 17 -20.51 -22.36 -47.71
CA GLU A 17 -19.69 -22.73 -46.57
C GLU A 17 -18.23 -22.86 -47.03
N ASP A 18 -17.45 -21.77 -47.09
CA ASP A 18 -15.98 -21.91 -47.26
C ASP A 18 -15.10 -20.66 -46.92
N ASP A 19 -15.45 -19.82 -45.93
CA ASP A 19 -14.61 -18.65 -45.57
C ASP A 19 -14.47 -18.38 -44.05
N THR A 20 -14.75 -19.36 -43.18
CA THR A 20 -14.75 -19.17 -41.71
C THR A 20 -13.40 -19.35 -41.02
N GLU A 21 -12.30 -19.62 -41.73
CA GLU A 21 -11.04 -19.99 -41.07
C GLU A 21 -10.04 -18.84 -40.83
N ILE A 22 -10.19 -17.70 -41.52
CA ILE A 22 -9.19 -16.60 -41.45
C ILE A 22 -9.54 -15.56 -40.36
N GLN A 23 -10.82 -15.38 -40.03
CA GLN A 23 -11.24 -14.37 -39.04
C GLN A 23 -11.07 -14.85 -37.59
N ASP A 24 -11.15 -16.17 -37.35
CA ASP A 24 -11.09 -16.75 -36.01
C ASP A 24 -9.66 -16.75 -35.44
N LYS A 25 -8.63 -16.91 -36.28
CA LYS A 25 -7.22 -16.83 -35.83
C LYS A 25 -6.81 -15.43 -35.39
N SER A 26 -7.25 -14.37 -36.08
CA SER A 26 -6.88 -12.99 -35.71
C SER A 26 -7.65 -12.52 -34.47
N LEU A 27 -8.93 -12.85 -34.35
CA LEU A 27 -9.75 -12.58 -33.18
C LEU A 27 -9.29 -13.38 -31.95
N ARG A 28 -9.03 -14.69 -32.08
CA ARG A 28 -8.48 -15.50 -30.97
C ARG A 28 -7.10 -15.02 -30.56
N SER A 29 -6.25 -14.62 -31.50
CA SER A 29 -4.92 -14.09 -31.18
C SER A 29 -4.98 -12.71 -30.52
N TRP A 30 -5.93 -11.85 -30.90
CA TRP A 30 -6.19 -10.56 -30.26
C TRP A 30 -6.79 -10.75 -28.86
N ILE A 31 -7.78 -11.62 -28.70
CA ILE A 31 -8.35 -12.00 -27.39
C ILE A 31 -7.25 -12.57 -26.48
N LYS A 32 -6.45 -13.51 -26.95
CA LYS A 32 -5.37 -14.14 -26.15
C LYS A 32 -4.24 -13.17 -25.79
N ARG A 33 -4.04 -12.08 -26.55
CA ARG A 33 -3.04 -11.03 -26.28
C ARG A 33 -3.58 -9.85 -25.47
N SER A 34 -4.88 -9.58 -25.53
CA SER A 34 -5.53 -8.41 -24.91
C SER A 34 -6.38 -8.74 -23.68
N ILE A 35 -6.77 -10.01 -23.51
CA ILE A 35 -7.63 -10.52 -22.44
C ILE A 35 -6.80 -11.56 -21.67
N GLY A 36 -5.86 -11.08 -20.85
CA GLY A 36 -5.21 -11.92 -19.83
C GLY A 36 -6.15 -12.21 -18.65
N GLU A 37 -7.19 -11.38 -18.49
CA GLU A 37 -8.20 -11.50 -17.43
C GLU A 37 -9.60 -11.62 -18.04
N THR A 38 -10.39 -12.57 -17.55
CA THR A 38 -11.79 -12.78 -17.94
C THR A 38 -12.56 -11.46 -17.82
N PRO A 39 -13.44 -11.11 -18.78
CA PRO A 39 -14.26 -9.90 -18.68
C PRO A 39 -15.06 -9.89 -17.37
N VAL A 40 -14.79 -8.92 -16.51
CA VAL A 40 -15.47 -8.74 -15.23
C VAL A 40 -16.64 -7.77 -15.41
N ILE A 41 -17.76 -8.03 -14.74
CA ILE A 41 -18.89 -7.09 -14.68
C ILE A 41 -18.41 -5.83 -13.96
N LEU A 42 -18.69 -4.66 -14.54
CA LEU A 42 -18.40 -3.39 -13.86
C LEU A 42 -19.17 -3.34 -12.54
N ASP A 43 -18.44 -3.32 -11.44
CA ASP A 43 -18.96 -3.14 -10.09
C ASP A 43 -18.45 -1.80 -9.54
N PRO A 44 -19.35 -0.83 -9.29
CA PRO A 44 -19.00 0.45 -8.67
C PRO A 44 -18.30 0.31 -7.32
N THR A 45 -18.69 -0.68 -6.50
CA THR A 45 -18.10 -0.93 -5.18
C THR A 45 -16.67 -1.45 -5.29
N LEU A 46 -16.40 -2.35 -6.24
CA LEU A 46 -15.02 -2.79 -6.51
C LEU A 46 -14.16 -1.65 -7.06
N THR A 47 -14.75 -0.78 -7.87
CA THR A 47 -14.09 0.41 -8.42
C THR A 47 -13.66 1.36 -7.30
N GLU A 48 -14.56 1.64 -6.36
CA GLU A 48 -14.27 2.47 -5.18
C GLU A 48 -13.20 1.84 -4.27
N ARG A 49 -13.30 0.53 -3.98
CA ARG A 49 -12.29 -0.19 -3.19
C ARG A 49 -10.90 -0.12 -3.81
N THR A 50 -10.82 -0.26 -5.13
CA THR A 50 -9.55 -0.15 -5.87
C THR A 50 -8.98 1.27 -5.77
N SER A 51 -9.85 2.29 -5.89
CA SER A 51 -9.46 3.70 -5.69
C SER A 51 -8.89 3.95 -4.29
N LEU A 52 -9.56 3.45 -3.25
CA LEU A 52 -9.09 3.56 -1.87
C LEU A 52 -7.76 2.82 -1.64
N ALA A 53 -7.59 1.65 -2.27
CA ALA A 53 -6.33 0.92 -2.20
C ALA A 53 -5.16 1.70 -2.83
N PHE A 54 -5.38 2.36 -3.98
CA PHE A 54 -4.38 3.24 -4.58
C PHE A 54 -4.08 4.45 -3.69
N GLN A 55 -5.11 5.08 -3.12
CA GLN A 55 -4.94 6.21 -2.21
C GLN A 55 -4.11 5.81 -0.97
N GLN A 56 -4.40 4.65 -0.37
CA GLN A 56 -3.64 4.12 0.76
C GLN A 56 -2.20 3.76 0.39
N TYR A 57 -1.99 3.18 -0.79
CA TYR A 57 -0.64 2.88 -1.28
C TYR A 57 0.22 4.15 -1.38
N MET A 58 -0.35 5.21 -1.96
CA MET A 58 0.33 6.50 -2.11
C MET A 58 0.56 7.17 -0.76
N TYR A 59 -0.41 7.09 0.15
CA TYR A 59 -0.27 7.55 1.53
C TYR A 59 0.90 6.84 2.22
N ASN A 60 1.00 5.51 2.09
CA ASN A 60 2.11 4.73 2.66
C ASN A 60 3.47 5.09 2.06
N ALA A 61 3.49 5.51 0.80
CA ALA A 61 4.67 6.01 0.10
C ALA A 61 4.99 7.49 0.42
N GLY A 62 4.21 8.13 1.29
CA GLY A 62 4.44 9.48 1.79
C GLY A 62 3.84 10.62 0.99
N PHE A 63 2.84 10.31 0.15
CA PHE A 63 2.01 11.30 -0.52
C PHE A 63 0.70 11.46 0.24
N LEU A 64 0.67 12.25 1.32
CA LEU A 64 -0.51 12.30 2.19
C LEU A 64 -1.69 13.03 1.54
N ASP A 65 -1.42 14.06 0.75
CA ASP A 65 -2.43 14.85 0.03
C ASP A 65 -2.80 14.24 -1.34
N ASN A 66 -2.62 12.94 -1.52
CA ASN A 66 -2.89 12.31 -2.82
C ASN A 66 -4.40 12.23 -3.13
N SER A 67 -4.73 12.17 -4.42
CA SER A 67 -6.10 11.94 -4.88
C SER A 67 -6.14 10.99 -6.08
N ILE A 68 -7.25 10.27 -6.21
CA ILE A 68 -7.52 9.36 -7.32
C ILE A 68 -8.74 9.89 -8.08
N GLU A 69 -8.58 10.14 -9.37
CA GLU A 69 -9.69 10.46 -10.27
C GLU A 69 -10.07 9.20 -11.04
N VAL A 70 -11.33 8.79 -10.95
CA VAL A 70 -11.86 7.62 -11.64
C VAL A 70 -12.69 8.08 -12.84
N LYS A 71 -12.30 7.66 -14.04
CA LYS A 71 -13.08 7.87 -15.27
C LYS A 71 -13.63 6.55 -15.76
N THR A 72 -14.93 6.51 -16.05
CA THR A 72 -15.59 5.32 -16.59
C THR A 72 -16.16 5.65 -17.97
N ASP A 73 -15.57 5.06 -19.00
CA ASP A 73 -16.04 5.17 -20.38
C ASP A 73 -16.91 3.95 -20.70
N THR A 74 -18.15 4.16 -21.12
CA THR A 74 -19.07 3.07 -21.49
C THR A 74 -19.35 3.08 -22.98
N MET A 75 -19.28 1.90 -23.61
CA MET A 75 -19.62 1.70 -25.01
C MET A 75 -20.43 0.41 -25.16
N GLY A 76 -21.75 0.56 -25.29
CA GLY A 76 -22.68 -0.57 -25.31
C GLY A 76 -22.62 -1.38 -24.01
N LYS A 77 -22.29 -2.68 -24.11
CA LYS A 77 -22.13 -3.58 -22.96
C LYS A 77 -20.69 -3.66 -22.43
N ARG A 78 -19.80 -2.77 -22.88
CA ARG A 78 -18.41 -2.70 -22.43
C ARG A 78 -18.19 -1.43 -21.64
N ALA A 79 -17.42 -1.51 -20.58
CA ALA A 79 -16.96 -0.38 -19.81
C ALA A 79 -15.43 -0.42 -19.68
N LYS A 80 -14.80 0.74 -19.71
CA LYS A 80 -13.38 0.93 -19.40
C LYS A 80 -13.29 1.86 -18.21
N VAL A 81 -12.67 1.39 -17.14
CA VAL A 81 -12.37 2.21 -15.96
C VAL A 81 -10.91 2.64 -16.05
N THR A 82 -10.66 3.94 -15.94
CA THR A 82 -9.32 4.54 -15.93
C THR A 82 -9.13 5.24 -14.59
N TYR A 83 -8.14 4.79 -13.82
CA TYR A 83 -7.72 5.44 -12.56
C TYR A 83 -6.56 6.38 -12.86
N ILE A 84 -6.73 7.65 -12.51
CA ILE A 84 -5.70 8.68 -12.67
C ILE A 84 -5.19 9.02 -11.27
N LEU A 85 -3.98 8.55 -10.97
CA LEU A 85 -3.31 8.76 -9.68
C LEU A 85 -2.66 10.15 -9.66
N LYS A 86 -2.99 10.98 -8.66
CA LYS A 86 -2.41 12.30 -8.46
C LYS A 86 -1.71 12.35 -7.10
N PRO A 87 -0.38 12.11 -7.06
CA PRO A 87 0.35 12.04 -5.79
C PRO A 87 0.50 13.35 -5.06
N ASN A 88 0.53 14.48 -5.77
CA ASN A 88 0.93 15.77 -5.20
C ASN A 88 2.33 15.68 -4.57
N GLU A 89 2.68 16.63 -3.69
CA GLU A 89 4.02 16.70 -3.11
C GLU A 89 4.25 15.59 -2.06
N PRO A 90 5.46 15.02 -2.02
CA PRO A 90 5.82 14.10 -0.94
C PRO A 90 6.02 14.90 0.36
N TYR A 91 5.65 14.28 1.47
CA TYR A 91 5.96 14.84 2.78
C TYR A 91 7.33 14.42 3.26
N TYR A 92 7.95 15.32 4.02
CA TYR A 92 9.23 15.12 4.67
C TYR A 92 9.04 15.07 6.19
N ILE A 93 9.96 14.38 6.85
CA ILE A 93 10.02 14.27 8.30
C ILE A 93 10.55 15.61 8.83
N GLY A 94 9.79 16.24 9.70
CA GLY A 94 10.19 17.41 10.47
C GLY A 94 10.97 16.99 11.71
N ASN A 95 10.52 17.40 12.89
CA ASN A 95 11.11 16.95 14.15
C ASN A 95 10.70 15.51 14.49
N VAL A 96 11.59 14.76 15.14
CA VAL A 96 11.31 13.43 15.68
C VAL A 96 11.49 13.47 17.20
N ALA A 97 10.38 13.52 17.93
CA ALA A 97 10.36 13.43 19.38
C ALA A 97 10.49 11.97 19.82
N ILE A 98 11.23 11.71 20.91
CA ILE A 98 11.41 10.38 21.48
C ILE A 98 10.80 10.35 22.88
N ASN A 99 9.89 9.40 23.10
CA ASN A 99 9.19 9.18 24.35
C ASN A 99 9.22 7.68 24.71
N ALA A 100 10.32 7.25 25.32
CA ALA A 100 10.59 5.83 25.57
C ALA A 100 10.03 5.30 26.90
N ASN A 101 9.48 6.15 27.78
CA ASN A 101 9.04 5.81 29.15
C ASN A 101 10.09 5.10 30.04
N ASN A 102 11.32 4.89 29.53
CA ASN A 102 12.45 4.25 30.19
C ASN A 102 13.74 4.97 29.77
N PRO A 103 14.51 5.56 30.72
CA PRO A 103 15.74 6.30 30.41
C PRO A 103 16.81 5.47 29.69
N LEU A 104 16.90 4.15 29.94
CA LEU A 104 17.86 3.28 29.28
C LEU A 104 17.54 3.12 27.79
N LEU A 105 16.27 2.88 27.46
CA LEU A 105 15.82 2.77 26.07
C LEU A 105 15.99 4.09 25.32
N ASP A 106 15.67 5.22 25.95
CA ASP A 106 15.91 6.56 25.37
C ASP A 106 17.39 6.77 25.06
N SER A 107 18.28 6.43 25.99
CA SER A 107 19.73 6.54 25.80
C SER A 107 20.23 5.69 24.63
N ILE A 108 19.74 4.45 24.52
CA ILE A 108 20.08 3.54 23.41
C ILE A 108 19.61 4.12 22.06
N ILE A 109 18.38 4.64 21.98
CA ILE A 109 17.88 5.26 20.74
C ILE A 109 18.80 6.42 20.33
N ARG A 110 19.10 7.33 21.27
CA ARG A 110 19.95 8.50 20.99
C ARG A 110 21.36 8.11 20.55
N LYS A 111 21.95 7.07 21.16
CA LYS A 111 23.26 6.52 20.78
C LYS A 111 23.28 6.06 19.31
N HIS A 112 22.18 5.49 18.82
CA HIS A 112 22.03 4.95 17.47
C HIS A 112 21.25 5.85 16.50
N GLN A 113 21.04 7.12 16.85
CA GLN A 113 20.23 8.05 16.06
C GLN A 113 20.89 8.40 14.72
N LYS A 114 22.23 8.46 14.67
CA LYS A 114 22.97 8.82 13.45
C LYS A 114 22.80 7.83 12.30
N ASP A 115 22.52 6.57 12.61
CA ASP A 115 22.31 5.50 11.63
C ASP A 115 20.83 5.37 11.24
N SER A 116 19.95 6.19 11.82
CA SER A 116 18.53 6.18 11.52
C SER A 116 18.26 6.76 10.14
N LYS A 117 17.29 6.19 9.43
CA LYS A 117 16.71 6.80 8.23
C LYS A 117 15.51 7.70 8.53
N VAL A 118 15.03 7.67 9.78
CA VAL A 118 13.89 8.46 10.27
C VAL A 118 14.45 9.69 10.97
N LEU A 119 14.94 10.62 10.15
CA LEU A 119 15.60 11.85 10.59
C LEU A 119 14.94 13.08 9.96
N PRO A 120 15.04 14.26 10.58
CA PRO A 120 14.60 15.51 9.98
C PRO A 120 15.15 15.71 8.56
N GLY A 121 14.27 16.09 7.63
CA GLY A 121 14.56 16.29 6.21
C GLY A 121 14.50 15.02 5.36
N ALA A 122 14.41 13.83 5.95
CA ALA A 122 14.18 12.59 5.19
C ALA A 122 12.74 12.53 4.67
N ARG A 123 12.51 11.80 3.57
CA ARG A 123 11.16 11.60 3.04
C ARG A 123 10.36 10.71 3.99
N PHE A 124 9.13 11.09 4.27
CA PHE A 124 8.22 10.27 5.05
C PHE A 124 7.79 9.03 4.24
N SER A 125 7.85 7.86 4.86
CA SER A 125 7.29 6.62 4.31
C SER A 125 7.00 5.64 5.44
N ILE A 126 5.83 5.00 5.38
CA ILE A 126 5.46 3.97 6.35
C ILE A 126 6.43 2.78 6.32
N ASP A 127 6.99 2.46 5.15
CA ASP A 127 7.96 1.38 5.01
C ASP A 127 9.27 1.70 5.76
N GLU A 128 9.78 2.92 5.63
CA GLU A 128 10.99 3.36 6.35
C GLU A 128 10.76 3.43 7.87
N LEU A 129 9.55 3.81 8.30
CA LEU A 129 9.18 3.71 9.72
C LEU A 129 9.16 2.25 10.20
N ASP A 130 8.64 1.31 9.42
CA ASP A 130 8.64 -0.11 9.80
C ASP A 130 10.05 -0.71 9.84
N GLN A 131 10.90 -0.36 8.87
CA GLN A 131 12.32 -0.72 8.89
C GLN A 131 13.00 -0.19 10.16
N GLU A 132 12.72 1.05 10.56
CA GLU A 132 13.28 1.63 11.77
C GLU A 132 12.82 0.92 13.04
N ARG A 133 11.55 0.52 13.12
CA ARG A 133 11.04 -0.29 14.25
C ARG A 133 11.79 -1.61 14.37
N ARG A 134 12.04 -2.29 13.25
CA ARG A 134 12.80 -3.56 13.23
C ARG A 134 14.26 -3.34 13.64
N ARG A 135 14.89 -2.26 13.13
CA ARG A 135 16.27 -1.89 13.46
C ARG A 135 16.43 -1.64 14.96
N LEU A 136 15.57 -0.79 15.53
CA LEU A 136 15.59 -0.47 16.97
C LEU A 136 15.28 -1.69 17.83
N SER A 137 14.29 -2.51 17.45
CA SER A 137 14.02 -3.77 18.16
C SER A 137 15.25 -4.69 18.18
N SER A 138 15.96 -4.83 17.06
CA SER A 138 17.21 -5.60 17.02
C SER A 138 18.27 -5.03 17.97
N ILE A 139 18.46 -3.71 17.96
CA ILE A 139 19.39 -3.02 18.87
C ILE A 139 19.02 -3.28 20.34
N PHE A 140 17.75 -3.11 20.71
CA PHE A 140 17.30 -3.35 22.08
C PHE A 140 17.53 -4.79 22.53
N ARG A 141 17.25 -5.77 21.65
CA ARG A 141 17.51 -7.19 21.95
C ARG A 141 19.00 -7.46 22.17
N ASN A 142 19.86 -6.82 21.38
CA ASN A 142 21.33 -6.93 21.53
C ASN A 142 21.85 -6.22 22.79
N GLU A 143 21.12 -5.23 23.31
CA GLU A 143 21.42 -4.51 24.56
C GLU A 143 20.70 -5.13 25.78
N GLY A 144 20.22 -6.38 25.67
CA GLY A 144 19.67 -7.17 26.80
C GLY A 144 18.14 -7.16 26.93
N PHE A 145 17.40 -6.42 26.11
CA PHE A 145 15.93 -6.46 26.09
C PHE A 145 15.42 -7.60 25.20
N TYR A 146 15.72 -8.85 25.58
CA TYR A 146 15.52 -10.03 24.74
C TYR A 146 14.10 -10.19 24.16
N ALA A 147 13.07 -9.89 24.98
CA ALA A 147 11.65 -10.01 24.61
C ALA A 147 11.11 -8.81 23.82
N PHE A 148 11.94 -7.82 23.48
CA PHE A 148 11.49 -6.60 22.83
C PHE A 148 11.06 -6.85 21.38
N SER A 149 9.81 -6.53 21.04
CA SER A 149 9.22 -6.62 19.70
C SER A 149 9.13 -5.25 19.02
N PRO A 150 9.22 -5.16 17.68
CA PRO A 150 8.90 -3.94 16.93
C PRO A 150 7.49 -3.38 17.23
N ASP A 151 6.56 -4.24 17.66
CA ASP A 151 5.19 -3.87 18.04
C ASP A 151 5.12 -2.90 19.23
N TYR A 152 6.17 -2.86 20.05
CA TYR A 152 6.26 -1.92 21.15
C TYR A 152 6.71 -0.51 20.73
N ILE A 153 7.15 -0.33 19.49
CA ILE A 153 7.55 0.97 18.96
C ILE A 153 6.41 1.50 18.12
N ARG A 154 5.87 2.65 18.50
CA ARG A 154 4.81 3.33 17.75
C ARG A 154 5.33 4.68 17.25
N PHE A 155 5.13 4.94 15.97
CA PHE A 155 5.28 6.28 15.41
C PHE A 155 3.89 6.92 15.31
N THR A 156 3.74 8.12 15.86
CA THR A 156 2.54 8.94 15.72
C THR A 156 2.87 10.23 14.98
N LEU A 157 1.94 10.69 14.14
CA LEU A 157 2.02 12.02 13.55
C LEU A 157 1.54 13.00 14.62
N ASP A 158 2.44 13.86 15.10
CA ASP A 158 2.13 14.81 16.16
C ASP A 158 1.52 16.10 15.58
N SER A 159 2.19 16.70 14.60
CA SER A 159 1.80 17.98 14.02
C SER A 159 2.32 18.15 12.59
N PHE A 160 1.62 18.96 11.80
CA PHE A 160 2.12 19.46 10.52
C PHE A 160 2.89 20.75 10.77
N SER A 161 4.19 20.77 10.45
CA SER A 161 5.04 21.92 10.77
C SER A 161 5.01 23.00 9.68
N ASP A 162 4.90 22.58 8.41
CA ASP A 162 4.89 23.43 7.21
C ASP A 162 4.14 22.70 6.06
N VAL A 163 4.02 23.35 4.89
CA VAL A 163 3.58 22.69 3.66
C VAL A 163 4.54 21.53 3.37
N SER A 164 4.00 20.31 3.32
CA SER A 164 4.77 19.08 3.02
C SER A 164 5.78 18.63 4.10
N SER A 165 5.58 19.00 5.38
CA SER A 165 6.41 18.53 6.51
C SER A 165 5.60 18.03 7.71
N ILE A 166 6.01 16.90 8.30
CA ILE A 166 5.31 16.23 9.43
C ILE A 166 6.27 15.94 10.57
N ASN A 167 5.90 16.37 11.78
CA ASN A 167 6.59 15.99 13.00
C ASN A 167 6.12 14.59 13.45
N LEU A 168 7.09 13.77 13.86
CA LEU A 168 6.85 12.43 14.36
C LEU A 168 7.13 12.35 15.86
N GLU A 169 6.38 11.52 16.55
CA GLU A 169 6.72 11.08 17.91
C GLU A 169 6.92 9.56 17.91
N LEU A 170 8.08 9.13 18.40
CA LEU A 170 8.41 7.74 18.67
C LEU A 170 8.06 7.43 20.12
N GLN A 171 7.09 6.55 20.30
CA GLN A 171 6.64 6.08 21.61
C GLN A 171 7.03 4.62 21.82
N ILE A 172 7.54 4.29 23.00
CA ILE A 172 7.67 2.90 23.43
C ILE A 172 6.50 2.55 24.35
N THR A 173 5.69 1.58 23.92
CA THR A 173 4.57 1.06 24.69
C THR A 173 5.02 -0.05 25.64
N ASN A 174 4.29 -0.22 26.74
CA ASN A 174 4.53 -1.31 27.69
C ASN A 174 4.08 -2.66 27.12
N GLN A 175 4.52 -3.74 27.76
CA GLN A 175 4.06 -5.08 27.43
C GLN A 175 2.59 -5.27 27.79
N VAL A 176 1.96 -6.31 27.22
CA VAL A 176 0.51 -6.58 27.37
C VAL A 176 0.11 -6.83 28.84
N ASN A 177 1.02 -7.35 29.65
CA ASN A 177 0.84 -7.55 31.09
C ASN A 177 1.00 -6.25 31.91
N GLY A 178 1.24 -5.10 31.27
CA GLY A 178 1.48 -3.82 31.93
C GLY A 178 2.89 -3.67 32.50
N GLU A 179 3.73 -4.70 32.41
CA GLU A 179 5.13 -4.63 32.81
C GLU A 179 5.92 -3.83 31.77
N GLY A 180 6.86 -3.00 32.24
CA GLY A 180 7.82 -2.32 31.38
C GLY A 180 8.79 -3.32 30.74
N HIS A 181 9.72 -2.81 29.93
CA HIS A 181 10.76 -3.65 29.33
C HIS A 181 11.89 -3.90 30.33
N ALA A 182 11.97 -5.12 30.85
CA ALA A 182 13.07 -5.56 31.71
C ALA A 182 14.31 -5.94 30.88
N ALA A 183 15.49 -5.53 31.34
CA ALA A 183 16.76 -6.00 30.80
C ALA A 183 17.11 -7.36 31.41
N TRP A 184 17.54 -8.30 30.57
CA TRP A 184 17.89 -9.66 30.94
C TRP A 184 19.42 -9.86 30.84
N THR A 185 19.97 -10.64 31.77
CA THR A 185 21.38 -11.05 31.77
C THR A 185 21.48 -12.56 31.66
N VAL A 186 22.56 -13.06 31.06
CA VAL A 186 22.85 -14.50 31.03
C VAL A 186 23.24 -14.94 32.45
N ASP A 187 22.52 -15.94 32.99
CA ASP A 187 22.76 -16.46 34.34
C ASP A 187 23.85 -17.56 34.32
N SER A 188 23.68 -18.60 33.48
CA SER A 188 24.65 -19.69 33.34
C SER A 188 24.73 -20.22 31.91
N ILE A 189 25.90 -20.75 31.55
CA ILE A 189 26.16 -21.43 30.28
C ILE A 189 26.64 -22.84 30.61
N GLU A 190 25.83 -23.85 30.31
CA GLU A 190 26.21 -25.25 30.45
C GLU A 190 26.67 -25.80 29.10
N ILE A 191 27.87 -26.38 29.08
CA ILE A 191 28.45 -27.01 27.88
C ILE A 191 28.48 -28.52 28.12
N TYR A 192 27.79 -29.27 27.27
CA TYR A 192 27.83 -30.72 27.25
C TYR A 192 28.73 -31.17 26.08
N PRO A 193 29.98 -31.56 26.33
CA PRO A 193 30.79 -32.21 25.31
C PRO A 193 30.28 -33.63 25.03
N ASP A 194 30.29 -34.03 23.76
CA ASP A 194 29.98 -35.39 23.29
C ASP A 194 30.99 -36.44 23.81
#